data_AF-A0A8J3EPY2-F1
#
_entry.id   AF-A0A8J3EPY2-F1
#
_cell.length_a   1.000
_cell.length_b   1.000
_cell.length_c   1.000
_cell.angle_alpha   90.00
_cell.angle_beta   90.00
_cell.angle_gamma   90.00
#
_symmetry.space_group_name_H-M   'P 1'
#
loop_
_entity.id
_entity.type
_entity.pdbx_description
1 polymer ?
#
loop_
_entity_poly.entity_id
_entity_poly.type
_entity_poly.pdbx_seq_one_letter_code
_entity_poly.pdbx_strand_id
1 'polypeptide(L)'
;MSRSLDRSVRFNGPGGYIINMVIFLAGVGAIAFYLSPLSPQPTNLLVEAFQANVALNGLILFVLGLGIIYNLRQAAVVGPAVSWVNSFRNSVDPSRTRLPRPPALIGAMSRMLLDADERGGRLSQASTRAILDSLGQRVDEGREFGRYISNLLVFLGLLGTFWGLLQVVSSVALVIGSLASAGGGGEAGDAVRQLINGLQAPLSGMGTAFSSSLFGLAGSLIIGFLDIQAGQAQNRFYTDLEDWLSGITETVTTSSGGDRASMEVGKPEDLLSGLQRIEAAVTRLANAQSEAQTKASEDVRREIRMLGRTLIEGVPAEDTPPAPNSPNKGR
;
A
#
# COMPACT_ATOMS: atom_id res chain seq x y z
N MET A 1 -9.66 2.93 -42.04
CA MET A 1 -8.38 3.61 -41.73
C MET A 1 -8.17 3.56 -40.23
N SER A 2 -7.34 2.62 -39.80
CA SER A 2 -7.00 2.32 -38.40
C SER A 2 -6.23 3.48 -37.78
N ARG A 3 -6.82 4.14 -36.77
CA ARG A 3 -6.18 5.20 -35.98
C ARG A 3 -4.88 4.65 -35.37
N SER A 4 -3.76 5.20 -35.83
CA SER A 4 -2.48 5.12 -35.14
C SER A 4 -2.60 5.89 -33.82
N LEU A 5 -3.09 5.22 -32.78
CA LEU A 5 -2.87 5.65 -31.39
C LEU A 5 -1.36 5.84 -31.24
N ASP A 6 -0.95 7.07 -30.97
CA ASP A 6 0.47 7.42 -30.87
C ASP A 6 1.13 6.49 -29.84
N ARG A 7 2.09 5.73 -30.34
CA ARG A 7 2.59 4.47 -29.76
C ARG A 7 3.85 4.75 -28.93
N SER A 8 3.87 5.85 -28.19
CA SER A 8 5.11 6.40 -27.62
C SER A 8 5.46 5.85 -26.23
N VAL A 9 4.48 5.48 -25.40
CA VAL A 9 4.77 5.03 -24.02
C VAL A 9 4.95 3.50 -23.95
N ARG A 10 6.18 3.04 -23.75
CA ARG A 10 6.53 1.63 -23.50
C ARG A 10 6.40 1.30 -22.01
N PHE A 11 5.48 0.40 -21.67
CA PHE A 11 5.39 -0.15 -20.32
C PHE A 11 6.45 -1.23 -20.15
N ASN A 12 7.48 -0.93 -19.39
CA ASN A 12 8.47 -1.93 -19.00
C ASN A 12 7.93 -2.74 -17.81
N GLY A 13 8.08 -4.07 -17.86
CA GLY A 13 7.68 -4.92 -16.74
C GLY A 13 8.56 -4.70 -15.50
N PRO A 14 8.14 -5.19 -14.32
CA PRO A 14 8.88 -5.03 -13.06
C PRO A 14 10.17 -5.87 -12.98
N GLY A 15 10.55 -6.54 -14.08
CA GLY A 15 11.61 -7.56 -14.10
C GLY A 15 12.93 -7.05 -13.55
N GLY A 16 13.37 -5.84 -13.93
CA GLY A 16 14.62 -5.27 -13.43
C GLY A 16 14.64 -5.09 -11.91
N TYR A 17 13.54 -4.60 -11.33
CA TYR A 17 13.43 -4.40 -9.88
C TYR A 17 13.39 -5.74 -9.12
N ILE A 18 12.63 -6.71 -9.62
CA ILE A 18 12.56 -8.06 -9.03
C ILE A 18 13.92 -8.75 -9.09
N ILE A 19 14.64 -8.63 -10.22
CA ILE A 19 15.99 -9.17 -10.36
C ILE A 19 16.93 -8.57 -9.31
N ASN A 20 16.90 -7.24 -9.12
CA ASN A 20 17.72 -6.57 -8.12
C ASN A 20 17.38 -7.05 -6.69
N MET A 21 16.09 -7.24 -6.38
CA MET A 21 15.66 -7.80 -5.09
C MET A 21 16.18 -9.22 -4.88
N VAL A 22 16.11 -10.08 -5.89
CA VAL A 22 16.59 -11.46 -5.83
C VAL A 22 18.12 -11.51 -5.71
N ILE A 23 18.86 -10.69 -6.46
CA ILE A 23 20.32 -10.60 -6.35
C ILE A 23 20.73 -10.13 -4.96
N PHE A 24 20.07 -9.11 -4.43
CA PHE A 24 20.33 -8.63 -3.07
C PHE A 24 20.06 -9.72 -2.02
N LEU A 25 18.91 -10.41 -2.10
CA LEU A 25 18.59 -11.52 -1.21
C LEU A 25 19.57 -12.69 -1.34
N ALA A 26 20.04 -12.98 -2.55
CA ALA A 26 21.08 -13.98 -2.78
C ALA A 26 22.40 -13.56 -2.12
N GLY A 27 22.79 -12.29 -2.19
CA GLY A 27 23.95 -11.76 -1.49
C GLY A 27 23.84 -11.88 0.03
N VAL A 28 22.71 -11.48 0.60
CA VAL A 28 22.42 -11.65 2.04
C VAL A 28 22.43 -13.12 2.44
N GLY A 29 21.81 -13.98 1.63
CA GLY A 29 21.80 -15.42 1.83
C GLY A 29 23.20 -16.04 1.76
N ALA A 30 24.07 -15.56 0.87
CA ALA A 30 25.46 -15.99 0.79
C ALA A 30 26.27 -15.60 2.03
N ILE A 31 26.04 -14.38 2.57
CA ILE A 31 26.65 -13.95 3.84
C ILE A 31 26.16 -14.84 5.00
N ALA A 32 24.85 -15.06 5.08
CA ALA A 32 24.28 -15.94 6.11
C ALA A 32 24.79 -17.39 5.99
N PHE A 33 24.96 -17.88 4.76
CA PHE A 33 25.54 -19.20 4.49
C PHE A 33 27.02 -19.27 4.89
N TYR A 34 27.81 -18.23 4.62
CA TYR A 34 29.22 -18.19 5.01
C TYR A 34 29.41 -18.13 6.54
N LEU A 35 28.48 -17.49 7.25
CA LEU A 35 28.43 -17.43 8.72
C LEU A 35 27.77 -18.65 9.38
N SER A 36 27.24 -19.58 8.57
CA SER A 36 26.59 -20.80 9.03
C SER A 36 27.61 -21.95 9.12
N PRO A 37 27.37 -22.96 9.98
CA PRO A 37 28.20 -24.17 10.06
C PRO A 37 28.29 -24.97 8.75
N LEU A 38 27.46 -24.65 7.75
CA LEU A 38 27.50 -25.24 6.39
C LEU A 38 28.58 -24.63 5.47
N SER A 39 29.29 -23.59 5.92
CA SER A 39 30.36 -22.91 5.19
C SER A 39 31.65 -23.75 5.12
N PRO A 40 32.51 -23.56 4.10
CA PRO A 40 33.85 -24.16 4.04
C PRO A 40 34.74 -23.85 5.26
N GLN A 41 34.45 -22.78 6.01
CA GLN A 41 35.03 -22.48 7.31
C GLN A 41 33.89 -22.39 8.35
N PRO A 42 33.64 -23.45 9.15
CA PRO A 42 32.50 -23.47 10.05
C PRO A 42 32.69 -22.45 11.17
N THR A 43 31.81 -21.44 11.20
CA THR A 43 31.65 -20.53 12.34
C THR A 43 30.31 -20.82 13.00
N ASN A 44 30.33 -21.04 14.32
CA ASN A 44 29.10 -21.28 15.09
C ASN A 44 28.40 -19.99 15.52
N LEU A 45 28.95 -18.83 15.13
CA LEU A 45 28.49 -17.51 15.56
C LEU A 45 27.00 -17.29 15.29
N LEU A 46 26.51 -17.66 14.10
CA LEU A 46 25.10 -17.45 13.75
C LEU A 46 24.16 -18.36 14.55
N VAL A 47 24.61 -19.59 14.84
CA VAL A 47 23.85 -20.58 15.62
C VAL A 47 23.82 -20.18 17.09
N GLU A 48 24.97 -19.78 17.66
CA GLU A 48 25.07 -19.27 19.02
C GLU A 48 24.26 -17.99 19.20
N ALA A 49 24.35 -17.07 18.25
CA ALA A 49 23.57 -15.84 18.20
C ALA A 49 22.05 -16.11 18.16
N PHE A 50 21.62 -17.13 17.41
CA PHE A 50 20.22 -17.54 17.34
C PHE A 50 19.74 -18.24 18.62
N GLN A 51 20.55 -19.16 19.15
CA GLN A 51 20.25 -19.93 20.36
C GLN A 51 20.20 -19.07 21.63
N ALA A 52 20.84 -17.91 21.62
CA ALA A 52 20.76 -16.90 22.67
C ALA A 52 19.31 -16.58 23.09
N ASN A 53 18.40 -16.44 22.13
CA ASN A 53 16.98 -16.25 22.38
C ASN A 53 16.15 -16.86 21.23
N VAL A 54 15.99 -18.18 21.28
CA VAL A 54 15.32 -18.95 20.21
C VAL A 54 13.91 -18.43 19.91
N ALA A 55 13.15 -18.07 20.94
CA ALA A 55 11.77 -17.59 20.77
C ALA A 55 11.72 -16.25 20.04
N LEU A 56 12.50 -15.27 20.50
CA LEU A 56 12.52 -13.92 19.93
C LEU A 56 13.19 -13.91 18.54
N ASN A 57 14.35 -14.55 18.40
CA ASN A 57 15.04 -14.64 17.11
C ASN A 57 14.21 -15.41 16.08
N GLY A 58 13.52 -16.49 16.50
CA GLY A 58 12.58 -17.21 15.65
C GLY A 58 11.43 -16.32 15.16
N LEU A 59 10.87 -15.49 16.05
CA LEU A 59 9.85 -14.52 15.70
C LEU A 59 10.37 -13.43 14.74
N ILE A 60 11.59 -12.92 14.96
CA ILE A 60 12.24 -11.98 14.03
C ILE A 60 12.37 -12.60 12.63
N LEU A 61 12.90 -13.82 12.53
CA LEU A 61 13.06 -14.50 11.24
C LEU A 61 11.71 -14.78 10.57
N PHE A 62 10.68 -15.12 11.34
CA PHE A 62 9.33 -15.30 10.83
C PHE A 62 8.76 -14.01 10.23
N VAL A 63 8.84 -12.90 10.97
CA VAL A 63 8.38 -11.58 10.50
C VAL A 63 9.19 -11.12 9.29
N LEU A 64 10.50 -11.35 9.28
CA LEU A 64 11.38 -11.07 8.15
C LEU A 64 10.95 -11.87 6.91
N GLY A 65 10.70 -13.17 7.05
CA GLY A 65 10.24 -14.03 5.96
C GLY A 65 8.90 -13.55 5.37
N LEU A 66 7.93 -13.20 6.24
CA LEU A 66 6.67 -12.60 5.81
C LEU A 66 6.88 -11.29 5.07
N GLY A 67 7.76 -10.41 5.56
CA GLY A 67 8.09 -9.15 4.92
C GLY A 67 8.74 -9.32 3.55
N ILE A 68 9.65 -10.29 3.41
CA ILE A 68 10.31 -10.62 2.13
C ILE A 68 9.26 -11.09 1.12
N ILE A 69 8.41 -12.05 1.50
CA ILE A 69 7.35 -12.57 0.63
C ILE A 69 6.38 -11.45 0.24
N TYR A 70 5.99 -10.60 1.19
CA TYR A 70 5.10 -9.48 0.94
C TYR A 70 5.69 -8.49 -0.09
N ASN A 71 6.94 -8.06 0.09
CA ASN A 71 7.59 -7.11 -0.82
C ASN A 71 7.80 -7.70 -2.22
N LEU A 72 8.20 -8.97 -2.32
CA LEU A 72 8.32 -9.66 -3.61
C LEU A 72 6.96 -9.76 -4.32
N ARG A 73 5.88 -10.06 -3.57
CA ARG A 73 4.52 -10.05 -4.13
C ARG A 73 4.13 -8.66 -4.60
N GLN A 74 4.39 -7.61 -3.81
CA GLN A 74 4.09 -6.23 -4.17
C GLN A 74 4.79 -5.79 -5.47
N ALA A 75 6.05 -6.17 -5.66
CA ALA A 75 6.77 -5.93 -6.91
C ALA A 75 6.22 -6.79 -8.08
N ALA A 76 5.85 -8.05 -7.81
CA ALA A 76 5.36 -8.99 -8.83
C ALA A 76 3.98 -8.61 -9.39
N VAL A 77 3.10 -7.98 -8.60
CA VAL A 77 1.74 -7.61 -9.05
C VAL A 77 1.76 -6.59 -10.20
N VAL A 78 2.84 -5.82 -10.35
CA VAL A 78 3.02 -4.87 -11.47
C VAL A 78 3.13 -5.60 -12.82
N GLY A 79 3.65 -6.83 -12.86
CA GLY A 79 3.86 -7.59 -14.09
C GLY A 79 2.55 -7.93 -14.81
N PRO A 80 1.60 -8.62 -14.14
CA PRO A 80 0.28 -8.86 -14.66
C PRO A 80 -0.45 -7.56 -15.07
N ALA A 81 -0.28 -6.49 -14.29
CA ALA A 81 -0.83 -5.17 -14.59
C ALA A 81 -0.35 -4.61 -15.94
N VAL A 82 0.97 -4.59 -16.15
CA VAL A 82 1.57 -4.21 -17.45
C VAL A 82 1.07 -5.08 -18.60
N SER A 83 1.01 -6.41 -18.39
CA SER A 83 0.54 -7.34 -19.43
C SER A 83 -0.92 -7.10 -19.83
N TRP A 84 -1.77 -6.76 -18.86
CA TRP A 84 -3.17 -6.45 -19.09
C TRP A 84 -3.33 -5.16 -19.89
N VAL A 85 -2.61 -4.09 -19.53
CA VAL A 85 -2.64 -2.80 -20.27
C VAL A 85 -2.16 -2.99 -21.71
N ASN A 86 -1.07 -3.74 -21.91
CA ASN A 86 -0.58 -4.04 -23.25
C ASN A 86 -1.59 -4.87 -24.06
N SER A 87 -2.28 -5.83 -23.43
CA SER A 87 -3.33 -6.62 -24.08
C SER A 87 -4.54 -5.77 -24.45
N PHE A 88 -4.94 -4.84 -23.57
CA PHE A 88 -6.01 -3.87 -23.84
C PHE A 88 -5.67 -2.97 -25.03
N ARG A 89 -4.46 -2.39 -25.06
CA ARG A 89 -3.97 -1.54 -26.17
C ARG A 89 -3.93 -2.24 -27.52
N ASN A 90 -3.61 -3.53 -27.53
CA ASN A 90 -3.51 -4.32 -28.76
C ASN A 90 -4.87 -4.86 -29.24
N SER A 91 -5.93 -4.73 -28.44
CA SER A 91 -7.26 -5.23 -28.78
C SER A 91 -7.99 -4.23 -29.67
N VAL A 92 -8.46 -4.70 -30.83
CA VAL A 92 -9.22 -3.89 -31.80
C VAL A 92 -10.66 -3.62 -31.32
N ASP A 93 -11.22 -4.54 -30.53
CA ASP A 93 -12.53 -4.43 -29.89
C ASP A 93 -12.45 -5.06 -28.47
N PRO A 94 -12.18 -4.24 -27.43
CA PRO A 94 -12.03 -4.69 -26.05
C PRO A 94 -13.26 -5.40 -25.48
N SER A 95 -14.45 -5.06 -25.97
CA SER A 95 -15.73 -5.59 -25.51
C SER A 95 -16.03 -7.01 -26.03
N ARG A 96 -15.51 -7.35 -27.21
CA ARG A 96 -15.70 -8.67 -27.86
C ARG A 96 -14.56 -9.65 -27.62
N THR A 97 -13.40 -9.16 -27.20
CA THR A 97 -12.22 -9.97 -26.92
C THR A 97 -12.25 -10.42 -25.45
N ARG A 98 -12.03 -11.71 -25.15
CA ARG A 98 -11.88 -12.17 -23.76
C ARG A 98 -10.58 -11.63 -23.17
N LEU A 99 -10.63 -10.43 -22.59
CA LEU A 99 -9.52 -9.85 -21.85
C LEU A 99 -9.21 -10.71 -20.61
N PRO A 100 -7.93 -10.84 -20.21
CA PRO A 100 -7.56 -11.48 -18.95
C PRO A 100 -8.24 -10.77 -17.77
N ARG A 101 -8.52 -11.50 -16.68
CA ARG A 101 -9.08 -10.89 -15.46
C ARG A 101 -8.17 -9.74 -15.00
N PRO A 102 -8.71 -8.53 -14.79
CA PRO A 102 -7.90 -7.38 -14.39
C PRO A 102 -7.27 -7.67 -13.02
N PRO A 103 -5.94 -7.55 -12.89
CA PRO A 103 -5.26 -7.72 -11.60
C PRO A 103 -5.74 -6.68 -10.59
N ALA A 104 -5.56 -6.96 -9.29
CA ALA A 104 -6.08 -6.13 -8.20
C ALA A 104 -5.71 -4.64 -8.30
N LEU A 105 -4.52 -4.31 -8.83
CA LEU A 105 -4.08 -2.92 -9.06
C LEU A 105 -4.87 -2.19 -10.17
N ILE A 106 -5.43 -2.93 -11.14
CA ILE A 106 -6.14 -2.37 -12.32
C ILE A 106 -7.66 -2.59 -12.23
N GLY A 107 -8.13 -3.40 -11.28
CA GLY A 107 -9.54 -3.80 -11.18
C GLY A 107 -10.55 -2.65 -11.26
N ALA A 108 -10.29 -1.54 -10.55
CA ALA A 108 -11.14 -0.36 -10.59
C ALA A 108 -11.09 0.40 -11.93
N MET A 109 -9.89 0.51 -12.53
CA MET A 109 -9.69 1.19 -13.81
C MET A 109 -10.29 0.43 -14.98
N SER A 110 -10.16 -0.90 -14.98
CA SER A 110 -10.60 -1.74 -16.10
C SER A 110 -12.06 -1.50 -16.46
N ARG A 111 -12.92 -1.32 -15.45
CA ARG A 111 -14.36 -1.07 -15.64
C ARG A 111 -14.64 0.31 -16.23
N MET A 112 -13.93 1.35 -15.79
CA MET A 112 -14.10 2.71 -16.31
C MET A 112 -13.48 2.89 -17.69
N LEU A 113 -12.37 2.20 -17.96
CA LEU A 113 -11.73 2.20 -19.27
C LEU A 113 -12.58 1.46 -20.31
N LEU A 114 -13.21 0.35 -19.92
CA LEU A 114 -14.21 -0.35 -20.72
C LEU A 114 -15.46 0.52 -20.96
N ASP A 115 -15.99 1.18 -19.92
CA ASP A 115 -17.14 2.10 -20.04
C ASP A 115 -16.81 3.33 -20.91
N ALA A 116 -15.58 3.84 -20.85
CA ALA A 116 -15.14 4.95 -21.70
C ALA A 116 -14.93 4.53 -23.16
N ASP A 117 -14.46 3.31 -23.41
CA ASP A 117 -14.37 2.72 -24.75
C ASP A 117 -15.77 2.51 -25.36
N GLU A 118 -16.72 1.96 -24.61
CA GLU A 118 -18.13 1.82 -25.02
C GLU A 118 -18.78 3.17 -25.36
N ARG A 119 -18.39 4.25 -24.67
CA ARG A 119 -18.86 5.62 -24.91
C ARG A 119 -18.04 6.39 -25.97
N GLY A 120 -17.23 5.69 -26.76
CA GLY A 120 -16.48 6.28 -27.88
C GLY A 120 -15.17 6.97 -27.49
N GLY A 121 -14.50 6.49 -26.45
CA GLY A 121 -13.16 6.94 -26.02
C GLY A 121 -13.15 8.23 -25.18
N ARG A 122 -14.29 8.66 -24.62
CA ARG A 122 -14.41 9.93 -23.88
C ARG A 122 -14.13 9.75 -22.39
N LEU A 123 -12.86 9.53 -22.02
CA LEU A 123 -12.45 9.72 -20.62
C LEU A 123 -12.44 11.22 -20.31
N SER A 124 -13.23 11.63 -19.32
CA SER A 124 -13.14 13.00 -18.81
C SER A 124 -11.85 13.16 -17.99
N GLN A 125 -11.25 14.36 -17.99
CA GLN A 125 -10.09 14.66 -17.16
C GLN A 125 -10.34 14.38 -15.67
N ALA A 126 -11.59 14.56 -15.21
CA ALA A 126 -12.01 14.23 -13.85
C ALA A 126 -11.96 12.70 -13.56
N SER A 127 -12.33 11.86 -14.54
CA SER A 127 -12.28 10.41 -14.42
C SER A 127 -10.85 9.87 -14.37
N THR A 128 -9.95 10.42 -15.19
CA THR A 128 -8.51 10.09 -15.18
C THR A 128 -7.89 10.43 -13.83
N ARG A 129 -8.18 11.62 -13.29
CA ARG A 129 -7.66 12.05 -12.00
C ARG A 129 -8.17 11.18 -10.85
N ALA A 130 -9.47 10.87 -10.82
CA ALA A 130 -10.04 9.98 -9.81
C ALA A 130 -9.41 8.57 -9.82
N ILE A 131 -9.08 8.07 -11.01
CA ILE A 131 -8.37 6.81 -11.20
C ILE A 131 -6.96 6.88 -10.61
N LEU A 132 -6.19 7.91 -10.97
CA LEU A 132 -4.84 8.12 -10.48
C LEU A 132 -4.81 8.29 -8.96
N ASP A 133 -5.74 9.07 -8.39
CA ASP A 133 -5.88 9.24 -6.94
C ASP A 133 -6.17 7.88 -6.24
N SER A 134 -7.05 7.06 -6.82
CA SER A 134 -7.36 5.72 -6.27
C SER A 134 -6.18 4.74 -6.34
N LEU A 135 -5.35 4.84 -7.38
CA LEU A 135 -4.15 4.01 -7.54
C LEU A 135 -3.05 4.48 -6.59
N GLY A 136 -2.86 5.79 -6.46
CA GLY A 136 -1.96 6.41 -5.49
C GLY A 136 -2.27 5.97 -4.06
N GLN A 137 -3.55 6.04 -3.66
CA GLN A 137 -3.97 5.59 -2.32
C GLN A 137 -3.62 4.12 -2.07
N ARG A 138 -3.85 3.23 -3.05
CA ARG A 138 -3.53 1.79 -2.92
C ARG A 138 -2.03 1.52 -2.85
N VAL A 139 -1.22 2.27 -3.58
CA VAL A 139 0.25 2.20 -3.53
C VAL A 139 0.74 2.65 -2.15
N ASP A 140 0.19 3.74 -1.62
CA ASP A 140 0.56 4.26 -0.31
C ASP A 140 0.14 3.34 0.84
N GLU A 141 -1.06 2.76 0.79
CA GLU A 141 -1.50 1.69 1.71
C GLU A 141 -0.52 0.50 1.70
N GLY A 142 -0.04 0.12 0.52
CA GLY A 142 0.95 -0.95 0.36
C GLY A 142 2.29 -0.66 1.04
N ARG A 143 2.76 0.60 0.96
CA ARG A 143 4.01 1.10 1.58
C ARG A 143 3.90 1.21 3.09
N GLU A 144 2.76 1.61 3.61
CA GLU A 144 2.55 1.73 5.06
C GLU A 144 2.78 0.38 5.75
N PHE A 145 2.28 -0.71 5.15
CA PHE A 145 2.53 -2.06 5.66
C PHE A 145 4.01 -2.44 5.62
N GLY A 146 4.74 -2.11 4.55
CA GLY A 146 6.19 -2.35 4.44
C GLY A 146 6.97 -1.65 5.55
N ARG A 147 6.65 -0.37 5.80
CA ARG A 147 7.23 0.42 6.88
C ARG A 147 6.87 -0.13 8.27
N TYR A 148 5.64 -0.59 8.46
CA TYR A 148 5.23 -1.23 9.70
C TYR A 148 6.07 -2.48 9.99
N ILE A 149 6.26 -3.38 9.02
CA ILE A 149 7.08 -4.59 9.19
C ILE A 149 8.54 -4.23 9.49
N SER A 150 9.10 -3.23 8.81
CA SER A 150 10.46 -2.74 9.11
C SER A 150 10.58 -2.22 10.55
N ASN A 151 9.65 -1.36 10.98
CA ASN A 151 9.64 -0.81 12.34
C ASN A 151 9.42 -1.90 13.39
N LEU A 152 8.58 -2.88 13.07
CA LEU A 152 8.34 -4.04 13.92
C LEU A 152 9.63 -4.84 14.11
N LEU A 153 10.41 -5.09 13.05
CA LEU A 153 11.71 -5.78 13.16
C LEU A 153 12.70 -5.02 14.06
N VAL A 154 12.77 -3.70 13.93
CA VAL A 154 13.58 -2.86 14.83
C VAL A 154 13.08 -2.99 16.28
N PHE A 155 11.78 -2.88 16.49
CA PHE A 155 11.17 -3.01 17.81
C PHE A 155 11.44 -4.37 18.45
N LEU A 156 11.31 -5.47 17.71
CA LEU A 156 11.66 -6.80 18.21
C LEU A 156 13.15 -6.91 18.55
N GLY A 157 14.03 -6.33 17.72
CA GLY A 157 15.46 -6.27 18.02
C GLY A 157 15.76 -5.54 19.34
N LEU A 158 15.11 -4.39 19.57
CA LEU A 158 15.19 -3.63 20.82
C LEU A 158 14.60 -4.40 22.01
N LEU A 159 13.53 -5.17 21.81
CA LEU A 159 12.98 -6.03 22.86
C LEU A 159 14.01 -7.07 23.32
N GLY A 160 14.84 -7.57 22.40
CA GLY A 160 15.95 -8.47 22.72
C GLY A 160 16.99 -7.83 23.64
N THR A 161 17.34 -6.57 23.43
CA THR A 161 18.28 -5.86 24.32
C THR A 161 17.68 -5.67 25.71
N PHE A 162 16.39 -5.30 25.79
CA PHE A 162 15.68 -5.18 27.05
C PHE A 162 15.67 -6.51 27.82
N TRP A 163 15.41 -7.61 27.12
CA TRP A 163 15.38 -8.94 27.74
C TRP A 163 16.74 -9.36 28.30
N GLY A 164 17.83 -9.11 27.58
CA GLY A 164 19.17 -9.40 28.11
C GLY A 164 19.57 -8.47 29.27
N LEU A 165 19.13 -7.21 29.28
CA LEU A 165 19.33 -6.32 30.45
C LEU A 165 18.59 -6.84 31.69
N LEU A 166 17.39 -7.42 31.54
CA LEU A 166 16.69 -8.07 32.67
C LEU A 166 17.49 -9.26 33.22
N GLN A 167 18.12 -10.06 32.35
CA GLN A 167 19.02 -11.14 32.79
C GLN A 167 20.23 -10.61 33.55
N VAL A 168 20.84 -9.53 33.06
CA VAL A 168 21.95 -8.84 33.75
C VAL A 168 21.53 -8.40 35.15
N VAL A 169 20.39 -7.71 35.28
CA VAL A 169 19.89 -7.25 36.59
C VAL A 169 19.61 -8.42 37.54
N SER A 170 18.97 -9.49 37.05
CA SER A 170 18.68 -10.68 37.85
C SER A 170 19.96 -11.36 38.32
N SER A 171 20.94 -11.51 37.44
CA SER A 171 22.23 -12.11 37.80
C SER A 171 23.00 -11.28 38.82
N VAL A 172 23.07 -9.95 38.66
CA VAL A 172 23.69 -9.05 39.65
C VAL A 172 23.00 -9.14 41.02
N ALA A 173 21.67 -9.22 41.07
CA ALA A 173 20.94 -9.41 42.32
C ALA A 173 21.32 -10.72 43.03
N LEU A 174 21.52 -11.81 42.27
CA LEU A 174 22.00 -13.09 42.81
C LEU A 174 23.42 -12.98 43.38
N VAL A 175 24.32 -12.27 42.69
CA VAL A 175 25.70 -12.05 43.19
C VAL A 175 25.68 -11.30 44.51
N ILE A 176 24.93 -10.20 44.59
CA ILE A 176 24.82 -9.39 45.80
C ILE A 176 24.25 -10.22 46.96
N GLY A 177 23.20 -11.01 46.71
CA GLY A 177 22.63 -11.92 47.71
C GLY A 177 23.62 -12.99 48.18
N SER A 178 24.42 -13.53 47.25
CA SER A 178 25.43 -14.55 47.56
C SER A 178 26.61 -13.99 48.37
N LEU A 179 27.01 -12.74 48.11
CA LEU A 179 28.09 -12.08 48.86
C LEU A 179 27.61 -11.61 50.24
N ALA A 180 26.37 -11.12 50.33
CA ALA A 180 25.75 -10.73 51.60
C ALA A 180 25.60 -11.92 52.57
N SER A 181 25.42 -13.13 52.05
CA SER A 181 25.32 -14.37 52.85
C SER A 181 26.68 -15.01 53.17
N ALA A 182 27.73 -14.70 52.40
CA ALA A 182 29.10 -15.22 52.61
C ALA A 182 29.88 -14.52 53.75
N GLY A 183 29.38 -13.40 54.28
CA GLY A 183 30.02 -12.58 55.33
C GLY A 183 30.17 -13.22 56.72
N GLY A 184 30.08 -14.55 56.85
CA GLY A 184 30.09 -15.27 58.13
C GLY A 184 31.35 -16.06 58.48
N GLY A 185 32.33 -16.25 57.58
CA GLY A 185 33.58 -16.97 57.96
C GLY A 185 34.44 -17.62 56.86
N GLY A 186 34.31 -17.24 55.58
CA GLY A 186 35.13 -17.80 54.49
C GLY A 186 36.40 -17.00 54.19
N GLU A 187 37.45 -17.68 53.70
CA GLU A 187 38.72 -17.09 53.27
C GLU A 187 38.51 -16.07 52.14
N ALA A 188 39.26 -14.96 52.14
CA ALA A 188 39.12 -13.86 51.16
C ALA A 188 39.24 -14.33 49.68
N GLY A 189 39.90 -15.46 49.42
CA GLY A 189 39.99 -16.08 48.09
C GLY A 189 38.66 -16.64 47.57
N ASP A 190 37.77 -17.11 48.45
CA ASP A 190 36.47 -17.67 48.06
C ASP A 190 35.47 -16.56 47.69
N ALA A 191 35.50 -15.43 48.40
CA ALA A 191 34.69 -14.27 48.08
C ALA A 191 35.02 -13.70 46.68
N VAL A 192 36.31 -13.67 46.30
CA VAL A 192 36.75 -13.23 44.97
C VAL A 192 36.31 -14.22 43.88
N ARG A 193 36.44 -15.53 44.11
CA ARG A 193 35.96 -16.56 43.17
C ARG A 193 34.44 -16.49 42.96
N GLN A 194 33.69 -16.22 44.03
CA GLN A 194 32.25 -16.07 43.98
C GLN A 194 31.83 -14.79 43.23
N LEU A 195 32.57 -13.69 43.38
CA LEU A 195 32.39 -12.48 42.58
C LEU A 195 32.67 -12.74 41.08
N ILE A 196 33.76 -13.44 40.76
CA ILE A 196 34.11 -13.78 39.36
C ILE A 196 33.01 -14.64 38.72
N ASN A 197 32.59 -15.71 39.39
CA ASN A 197 31.49 -16.57 38.91
C ASN A 197 30.17 -15.81 38.79
N GLY A 198 29.92 -14.89 39.73
CA GLY A 198 28.76 -14.02 39.72
C GLY A 198 28.72 -13.03 38.55
N LEU A 199 29.87 -12.52 38.12
CA LEU A 199 29.99 -11.56 37.01
C LEU A 199 29.98 -12.23 35.62
N GLN A 200 30.23 -13.53 35.54
CA GLN A 200 30.24 -14.27 34.27
C GLN A 200 28.85 -14.35 33.62
N ALA A 201 27.79 -14.57 34.42
CA ALA A 201 26.42 -14.62 33.93
C ALA A 201 25.93 -13.30 33.30
N PRO A 202 26.12 -12.12 33.91
CA PRO A 202 25.76 -10.84 33.28
C PRO A 202 26.57 -10.54 32.02
N LEU A 203 27.85 -10.91 31.97
CA LEU A 203 28.67 -10.76 30.76
C LEU A 203 28.15 -11.62 29.60
N SER A 204 27.75 -12.86 29.88
CA SER A 204 27.11 -13.73 28.88
C SER A 204 25.74 -13.21 28.45
N GLY A 205 24.93 -12.70 29.38
CA GLY A 205 23.60 -12.13 29.12
C GLY A 205 23.62 -10.85 28.27
N MET A 206 24.76 -10.16 28.20
CA MET A 206 24.93 -9.00 27.31
C MET A 206 25.09 -9.43 25.84
N GLY A 207 25.84 -10.50 25.58
CA GLY A 207 26.04 -11.05 24.23
C GLY A 207 24.74 -11.57 23.60
N THR A 208 23.87 -12.17 24.41
CA THR A 208 22.55 -12.67 23.98
C THR A 208 21.58 -11.54 23.64
N ALA A 209 21.61 -10.44 24.41
CA ALA A 209 20.81 -9.24 24.16
C ALA A 209 21.18 -8.57 22.83
N PHE A 210 22.49 -8.49 22.55
CA PHE A 210 23.01 -7.81 21.38
C PHE A 210 22.73 -8.57 20.08
N SER A 211 22.80 -9.91 20.11
CA SER A 211 22.54 -10.73 18.90
C SER A 211 21.11 -10.55 18.37
N SER A 212 20.11 -10.52 19.26
CA SER A 212 18.71 -10.28 18.87
C SER A 212 18.51 -8.92 18.21
N SER A 213 19.20 -7.89 18.71
CA SER A 213 19.19 -6.55 18.11
C SER A 213 19.79 -6.55 16.70
N LEU A 214 20.90 -7.25 16.51
CA LEU A 214 21.52 -7.39 15.18
C LEU A 214 20.57 -8.07 14.19
N PHE A 215 19.86 -9.12 14.58
CA PHE A 215 18.86 -9.75 13.71
C PHE A 215 17.72 -8.80 13.35
N GLY A 216 17.19 -8.04 14.32
CA GLY A 216 16.12 -7.08 14.09
C GLY A 216 16.54 -5.94 13.16
N LEU A 217 17.71 -5.35 13.40
CA LEU A 217 18.25 -4.26 12.59
C LEU A 217 18.63 -4.74 11.19
N ALA A 218 19.35 -5.86 11.06
CA ALA A 218 19.67 -6.44 9.75
C ALA A 218 18.40 -6.80 8.97
N GLY A 219 17.40 -7.37 9.65
CA GLY A 219 16.08 -7.64 9.07
C GLY A 219 15.41 -6.38 8.56
N SER A 220 15.38 -5.30 9.34
CA SER A 220 14.79 -4.02 8.90
C SER A 220 15.49 -3.41 7.70
N LEU A 221 16.81 -3.56 7.58
CA LEU A 221 17.57 -3.10 6.42
C LEU A 221 17.22 -3.89 5.16
N ILE A 222 17.07 -5.22 5.30
CA ILE A 222 16.64 -6.09 4.20
C ILE A 222 15.25 -5.67 3.72
N ILE A 223 14.29 -5.54 4.64
CA ILE A 223 12.92 -5.10 4.31
C ILE A 223 12.92 -3.70 3.70
N GLY A 224 13.69 -2.76 4.25
CA GLY A 224 13.79 -1.39 3.75
C GLY A 224 14.29 -1.34 2.30
N PHE A 225 15.31 -2.13 1.96
CA PHE A 225 15.78 -2.21 0.57
C PHE A 225 14.71 -2.80 -0.35
N LEU A 226 14.05 -3.89 0.06
CA LEU A 226 13.00 -4.51 -0.75
C LEU A 226 11.79 -3.57 -0.96
N ASP A 227 11.39 -2.83 0.06
CA ASP A 227 10.30 -1.86 -0.01
C ASP A 227 10.61 -0.73 -1.00
N ILE A 228 11.86 -0.23 -1.01
CA ILE A 228 12.30 0.76 -2.01
C ILE A 228 12.17 0.19 -3.42
N GLN A 229 12.64 -1.04 -3.66
CA GLN A 229 12.56 -1.65 -5.00
C GLN A 229 11.12 -1.88 -5.45
N ALA A 230 10.24 -2.34 -4.56
CA ALA A 230 8.81 -2.50 -4.84
C ALA A 230 8.14 -1.14 -5.13
N GLY A 231 8.43 -0.13 -4.31
CA GLY A 231 7.91 1.23 -4.46
C GLY A 231 8.36 1.90 -5.77
N GLN A 232 9.60 1.66 -6.21
CA GLN A 232 10.09 2.14 -7.50
C GLN A 232 9.36 1.46 -8.68
N ALA A 233 9.15 0.13 -8.61
CA ALA A 233 8.41 -0.59 -9.65
C ALA A 233 6.97 -0.08 -9.81
N GLN A 234 6.30 0.20 -8.69
CA GLN A 234 4.93 0.73 -8.68
C GLN A 234 4.87 2.19 -9.16
N ASN A 235 5.77 3.06 -8.70
CA ASN A 235 5.86 4.44 -9.18
C ASN A 235 6.12 4.50 -10.68
N ARG A 236 7.03 3.65 -11.19
CA ARG A 236 7.32 3.61 -12.62
C ARG A 236 6.07 3.26 -13.43
N PHE A 237 5.33 2.24 -12.99
CA PHE A 237 4.07 1.87 -13.62
C PHE A 237 3.02 2.98 -13.54
N TYR A 238 2.92 3.68 -12.41
CA TYR A 238 2.02 4.83 -12.24
C TYR A 238 2.36 5.96 -13.23
N THR A 239 3.64 6.34 -13.33
CA THR A 239 4.09 7.37 -14.30
C THR A 239 3.82 6.94 -15.74
N ASP A 240 4.14 5.68 -16.08
CA ASP A 240 3.87 5.16 -17.43
C ASP A 240 2.34 5.17 -17.74
N LEU A 241 1.47 4.93 -16.74
CA LEU A 241 0.02 5.05 -16.86
C LEU A 241 -0.44 6.51 -17.04
N GLU A 242 0.10 7.43 -16.24
CA GLU A 242 -0.23 8.86 -16.31
C GLU A 242 0.11 9.45 -17.68
N ASP A 243 1.30 9.15 -18.19
CA ASP A 243 1.74 9.58 -19.53
C ASP A 243 0.80 9.06 -20.62
N TRP A 244 0.39 7.79 -20.51
CA TRP A 244 -0.53 7.19 -21.47
C TRP A 244 -1.95 7.79 -21.44
N LEU A 245 -2.51 8.00 -20.24
CA LEU A 245 -3.84 8.59 -20.09
C LEU A 245 -3.87 10.05 -20.54
N SER A 246 -2.77 10.78 -20.32
CA SER A 246 -2.60 12.14 -20.84
C SER A 246 -2.62 12.16 -22.37
N GLY A 247 -1.91 11.24 -23.02
CA GLY A 247 -1.91 11.11 -24.48
C GLY A 247 -3.30 10.78 -25.07
N ILE A 248 -4.10 9.93 -24.41
CA ILE A 248 -5.49 9.67 -24.82
C ILE A 248 -6.33 10.94 -24.71
N THR A 249 -6.21 11.68 -23.61
CA THR A 249 -7.01 12.88 -23.35
C THR A 249 -6.69 13.99 -24.36
N GLU A 250 -5.42 14.22 -24.68
CA GLU A 250 -4.98 15.19 -25.70
C GLU A 250 -5.46 14.81 -27.12
N THR A 251 -5.49 13.52 -27.44
CA THR A 251 -6.01 13.04 -28.72
C THR A 251 -7.53 13.23 -28.82
N VAL A 252 -8.27 13.10 -27.71
CA VAL A 252 -9.71 13.32 -27.67
C VAL A 252 -10.06 14.81 -27.80
N THR A 253 -9.30 15.70 -27.17
CA THR A 253 -9.51 17.15 -27.31
C THR A 253 -9.17 17.67 -28.71
N THR A 254 -8.22 17.05 -29.40
CA THR A 254 -7.89 17.38 -30.80
C THR A 254 -8.86 16.74 -31.80
N SER A 255 -9.27 15.48 -31.60
CA SER A 255 -10.16 14.75 -32.53
C SER A 255 -11.66 15.07 -32.36
N SER A 256 -12.10 15.50 -31.17
CA SER A 256 -13.44 16.07 -30.99
C SER A 256 -13.54 17.52 -31.51
N GLY A 257 -12.44 18.05 -32.08
CA GLY A 257 -12.35 19.29 -32.83
C GLY A 257 -12.37 19.10 -34.35
N GLY A 258 -13.12 18.11 -34.84
CA GLY A 258 -13.43 17.96 -36.28
C GLY A 258 -14.29 19.09 -36.87
N ASP A 259 -14.60 20.11 -36.06
CA ASP A 259 -15.14 21.39 -36.50
C ASP A 259 -14.36 22.54 -35.81
N ARG A 260 -13.02 22.45 -35.84
CA ARG A 260 -12.16 23.62 -35.62
C ARG A 260 -12.24 24.50 -36.86
N ALA A 261 -13.30 25.32 -36.91
CA ALA A 261 -13.09 26.70 -37.31
C ALA A 261 -11.84 27.19 -36.56
N SER A 262 -10.87 27.69 -37.32
CA SER A 262 -9.59 28.17 -36.87
C SER A 262 -9.67 28.80 -35.48
N MET A 263 -9.11 28.12 -34.47
CA MET A 263 -8.65 28.81 -33.28
C MET A 263 -7.31 29.45 -33.66
N GLU A 264 -7.41 30.42 -34.58
CA GLU A 264 -6.62 31.64 -34.52
C GLU A 264 -6.74 32.14 -33.08
N VAL A 265 -5.69 32.73 -32.53
CA VAL A 265 -5.75 33.40 -31.23
C VAL A 265 -6.85 34.46 -31.33
N GLY A 266 -8.05 34.07 -30.93
CA GLY A 266 -9.29 34.78 -31.15
C GLY A 266 -9.27 36.03 -30.28
N LYS A 267 -9.73 37.12 -30.89
CA LYS A 267 -9.86 38.44 -30.27
C LYS A 267 -10.36 38.33 -28.82
N PRO A 268 -9.97 39.25 -27.92
CA PRO A 268 -10.37 39.25 -26.50
C PRO A 268 -11.89 39.13 -26.23
N GLU A 269 -12.72 39.38 -27.24
CA GLU A 269 -14.17 39.20 -27.23
C GLU A 269 -14.62 37.72 -27.10
N ASP A 270 -13.86 36.76 -27.65
CA ASP A 270 -14.18 35.32 -27.54
C ASP A 270 -13.84 34.74 -26.17
N LEU A 271 -12.83 35.30 -25.50
CA LEU A 271 -12.47 34.91 -24.15
C LEU A 271 -13.54 35.39 -23.15
N LEU A 272 -14.08 36.60 -23.36
CA LEU A 272 -15.21 37.12 -22.60
C LEU A 272 -16.47 36.27 -22.78
N SER A 273 -16.78 35.85 -24.00
CA SER A 273 -17.96 35.03 -24.26
C SER A 273 -17.85 33.63 -23.66
N GLY A 274 -16.64 33.06 -23.62
CA GLY A 274 -16.33 31.82 -22.90
C GLY A 274 -16.55 31.95 -21.39
N LEU A 275 -16.08 33.04 -20.79
CA LEU A 275 -16.27 33.33 -19.36
C LEU A 275 -17.75 33.49 -18.99
N GLN A 276 -18.54 34.19 -19.82
CA GLN A 276 -20.00 34.34 -19.61
C GLN A 276 -20.75 33.01 -19.68
N ARG A 277 -20.31 32.08 -20.54
CA ARG A 277 -20.91 30.73 -20.62
C ARG A 277 -20.59 29.89 -19.38
N ILE A 278 -19.37 30.02 -18.85
CA ILE A 278 -18.96 29.34 -17.62
C ILE A 278 -19.75 29.90 -16.44
N GLU A 279 -19.89 31.22 -16.33
CA GLU A 279 -20.70 31.87 -15.29
C GLU A 279 -22.15 31.39 -15.32
N ALA A 280 -22.78 31.41 -16.50
CA ALA A 280 -24.15 30.92 -16.68
C ALA A 280 -24.32 29.43 -16.34
N ALA A 281 -23.32 28.59 -16.65
CA ALA A 281 -23.33 27.17 -16.30
C ALA A 281 -23.18 26.95 -14.78
N VAL A 282 -22.31 27.73 -14.13
CA VAL A 282 -22.10 27.68 -12.68
C VAL A 282 -23.36 28.15 -11.93
N THR A 283 -24.01 29.22 -12.37
CA THR A 283 -25.27 29.69 -11.78
C THR A 283 -26.39 28.66 -11.92
N ARG A 284 -26.50 27.98 -13.08
CA ARG A 284 -27.48 26.90 -13.28
C ARG A 284 -27.23 25.72 -12.36
N LEU A 285 -25.96 25.35 -12.16
CA LEU A 285 -25.58 24.27 -11.25
C LEU A 285 -25.85 24.64 -9.79
N ALA A 286 -25.52 25.86 -9.38
CA ALA A 286 -25.79 26.36 -8.03
C ALA A 286 -27.30 26.38 -7.71
N ASN A 287 -28.13 26.83 -8.66
CA ASN A 287 -29.58 26.83 -8.50
C ASN A 287 -30.14 25.40 -8.44
N ALA A 288 -29.64 24.48 -9.27
CA ALA A 288 -30.06 23.08 -9.22
C ALA A 288 -29.65 22.39 -7.90
N GLN A 289 -28.49 22.72 -7.33
CA GLN A 289 -28.09 22.22 -6.01
C GLN A 289 -28.97 22.77 -4.89
N SER A 290 -29.28 24.07 -4.94
CA SER A 290 -30.18 24.71 -3.97
C SER A 290 -31.57 24.08 -3.99
N GLU A 291 -32.13 23.85 -5.18
CA GLU A 291 -33.43 23.16 -5.34
C GLU A 291 -33.39 21.70 -4.88
N ALA A 292 -32.29 20.98 -5.09
CA ALA A 292 -32.13 19.62 -4.59
C ALA A 292 -32.04 19.59 -3.05
N GLN A 293 -31.36 20.59 -2.45
CA GLN A 293 -31.18 20.68 -1.01
C GLN A 293 -32.46 21.10 -0.29
N THR A 294 -33.28 21.98 -0.89
CA THR A 294 -34.60 22.33 -0.34
C THR A 294 -35.56 21.15 -0.40
N LYS A 295 -35.60 20.41 -1.52
CA LYS A 295 -36.40 19.18 -1.64
C LYS A 295 -35.98 18.12 -0.62
N ALA A 296 -34.68 17.90 -0.45
CA ALA A 296 -34.17 16.97 0.55
C ALA A 296 -34.54 17.40 2.00
N SER A 297 -34.48 18.70 2.30
CA SER A 297 -34.90 19.23 3.61
C SER A 297 -36.41 19.09 3.84
N GLU A 298 -37.23 19.25 2.80
CA GLU A 298 -38.67 19.02 2.87
C GLU A 298 -39.01 17.55 3.08
N ASP A 299 -38.34 16.63 2.38
CA ASP A 299 -38.53 15.20 2.54
C ASP A 299 -38.15 14.73 3.95
N VAL A 300 -37.01 15.18 4.48
CA VAL A 300 -36.61 14.89 5.87
C VAL A 300 -37.62 15.45 6.87
N ARG A 301 -38.15 16.66 6.65
CA ARG A 301 -39.22 17.22 7.51
C ARG A 301 -40.52 16.43 7.44
N ARG A 302 -40.87 15.87 6.27
CA ARG A 302 -42.03 14.97 6.12
C ARG A 302 -41.80 13.67 6.86
N GLU A 303 -40.62 13.07 6.73
CA GLU A 303 -40.27 11.83 7.42
C GLU A 303 -40.31 11.99 8.95
N ILE A 304 -39.75 13.07 9.47
CA ILE A 304 -39.79 13.40 10.92
C ILE A 304 -41.22 13.59 11.40
N ARG A 305 -42.09 14.26 10.61
CA ARG A 305 -43.52 14.41 10.96
C ARG A 305 -44.27 13.09 10.92
N MET A 306 -43.99 12.22 9.96
CA MET A 306 -44.60 10.88 9.88
C MET A 306 -44.16 10.01 11.06
N LEU A 307 -42.87 10.00 11.39
CA LEU A 307 -42.32 9.32 12.56
C LEU A 307 -42.94 9.84 13.86
N GLY A 308 -43.04 11.16 14.02
CA GLY A 308 -43.70 11.79 15.16
C GLY A 308 -45.17 11.41 15.29
N ARG A 309 -45.89 11.29 14.17
CA ARG A 309 -47.30 10.86 14.15
C ARG A 309 -47.45 9.38 14.53
N THR A 310 -46.59 8.51 13.99
CA THR A 310 -46.60 7.08 14.33
C THR A 310 -46.25 6.80 15.79
N LEU A 311 -45.37 7.63 16.39
CA LEU A 311 -44.98 7.50 17.80
C LEU A 311 -46.05 8.01 18.78
N ILE A 312 -46.85 9.00 18.38
CA ILE A 312 -47.90 9.59 19.22
C ILE A 312 -49.22 8.82 19.11
N GLU A 313 -49.58 8.31 17.93
CA GLU A 313 -50.89 7.67 17.69
C GLU A 313 -50.87 6.14 17.88
N GLY A 314 -49.71 5.48 17.92
CA GLY A 314 -49.61 4.03 18.17
C GLY A 314 -50.29 3.14 17.11
N VAL A 315 -50.57 3.69 15.91
CA VAL A 315 -51.21 2.97 14.81
C VAL A 315 -50.14 2.50 13.81
N PRO A 316 -50.06 1.19 13.48
CA PRO A 316 -49.12 0.70 12.47
C PRO A 316 -49.50 1.21 11.08
N ALA A 317 -48.47 1.54 10.29
CA ALA A 317 -48.57 2.09 8.95
C ALA A 317 -49.16 1.07 7.96
N GLU A 318 -50.48 1.10 7.78
CA GLU A 318 -51.15 0.37 6.71
C GLU A 318 -52.15 1.29 6.03
N ASP A 319 -51.63 2.24 5.22
CA ASP A 319 -52.37 2.74 4.07
C ASP A 319 -51.40 3.34 3.05
N THR A 320 -50.98 2.53 2.09
CA THR A 320 -50.18 2.98 0.95
C THR A 320 -51.15 3.35 -0.18
N PRO A 321 -51.22 4.59 -0.65
CA PRO A 321 -52.07 4.93 -1.80
C PRO A 321 -51.51 4.26 -3.08
N PRO A 322 -52.37 3.85 -4.03
CA PRO A 322 -51.96 3.03 -5.15
C PRO A 322 -51.04 3.79 -6.13
N ALA A 323 -50.10 3.05 -6.71
CA ALA A 323 -49.10 3.53 -7.65
C ALA A 323 -49.71 4.23 -8.88
N PRO A 324 -49.06 5.27 -9.44
CA PRO A 324 -49.55 5.95 -10.63
C PRO A 324 -49.45 5.05 -11.87
N ASN A 325 -50.57 4.97 -12.61
CA ASN A 325 -50.74 4.22 -13.84
C ASN A 325 -49.60 4.42 -14.85
N SER A 326 -49.11 3.31 -15.39
CA SER A 326 -48.21 3.28 -16.55
C SER A 326 -48.92 3.80 -17.82
N PRO A 327 -48.23 4.53 -18.72
CA PRO A 327 -48.84 5.02 -19.94
C PRO A 327 -49.11 3.89 -20.94
N ASN A 328 -50.37 3.86 -21.39
CA ASN A 328 -50.95 2.97 -22.38
C ASN A 328 -50.15 2.97 -23.71
N LYS A 329 -49.66 1.80 -24.14
CA LYS A 329 -49.25 1.54 -25.52
C LYS A 329 -50.49 1.19 -26.34
N GLY A 330 -50.84 2.02 -27.32
CA GLY A 330 -51.69 1.57 -28.43
C GLY A 330 -52.45 2.65 -29.19
N ARG A 331 -51.82 3.21 -30.23
CA ARG A 331 -52.21 3.23 -31.66
C ARG A 331 -51.63 4.44 -32.36
#